data_AF-A0A4Y8VQI5-F1
#
_entry.id   AF-A0A4Y8VQI5-F1
#
_cell.length_a   1.000
_cell.length_b   1.000
_cell.length_c   1.000
_cell.angle_alpha   90.00
_cell.angle_beta   90.00
_cell.angle_gamma   90.00
#
_symmetry.space_group_name_H-M   'P 1'
#
loop_
_entity.id
_entity.type
_entity.pdbx_description
1 polymer ?
#
loop_
_entity_poly.entity_id
_entity_poly.type
_entity_poly.pdbx_seq_one_letter_code
_entity_poly.pdbx_strand_id
1 'polypeptide(L)' 'MYKRKIQDLKDELSGSDYKITKCYEASLMGYELPYDLQELHKVRQGLRDRINGLENVLSNIQNQ' A
#
# COMPACT_ATOMS: atom_id res chain seq x y z
N MET A 1 -3.61 15.60 -12.92
CA MET A 1 -2.98 15.67 -11.59
C MET A 1 -3.30 14.44 -10.73
N TYR A 2 -4.59 14.12 -10.48
CA TYR A 2 -4.99 12.96 -9.67
C TYR A 2 -4.47 11.61 -10.16
N LYS A 3 -4.53 11.34 -11.46
CA LYS A 3 -4.00 10.09 -12.05
C LYS A 3 -2.52 9.85 -11.75
N ARG A 4 -1.67 10.87 -11.89
CA ARG A 4 -0.23 10.78 -11.56
C ARG A 4 -0.02 10.48 -10.08
N LYS A 5 -0.73 11.20 -9.21
CA LYS A 5 -0.64 11.01 -7.76
C LYS A 5 -1.12 9.61 -7.32
N ILE A 6 -2.16 9.08 -7.95
CA ILE A 6 -2.62 7.71 -7.72
C ILE A 6 -1.54 6.71 -8.15
N GLN A 7 -0.90 6.94 -9.30
CA GLN A 7 0.19 6.08 -9.77
C GLN A 7 1.38 6.12 -8.79
N ASP A 8 1.83 7.30 -8.38
CA ASP A 8 2.93 7.45 -7.43
C ASP A 8 2.65 6.68 -6.11
N LEU A 9 1.41 6.74 -5.60
CA LEU A 9 0.99 6.00 -4.40
C LEU A 9 0.93 4.48 -4.63
N LYS A 10 0.53 4.03 -5.82
CA LYS A 10 0.54 2.59 -6.20
C LYS A 10 1.97 2.08 -6.34
N ASP A 11 2.88 2.89 -6.86
CA ASP A 11 4.29 2.57 -6.97
C ASP A 11 4.94 2.49 -5.57
N GLU A 12 4.61 3.41 -4.66
CA GLU A 12 5.04 3.34 -3.26
C GLU A 12 4.49 2.09 -2.54
N LEU A 13 3.21 1.78 -2.75
CA LEU A 13 2.58 0.59 -2.18
C LEU A 13 3.28 -0.69 -2.68
N SER A 14 3.45 -0.84 -3.99
CA SER A 14 4.10 -2.02 -4.58
C SER A 14 5.59 -2.12 -4.23
N GLY A 15 6.28 -0.99 -4.10
CA GLY A 15 7.67 -0.91 -3.64
C GLY A 15 7.90 -1.45 -2.23
N SER A 16 6.84 -1.62 -1.43
CA SER A 16 6.91 -2.22 -0.09
C SER A 16 6.42 -3.68 -0.02
N ASP A 17 6.01 -4.28 -1.13
CA ASP A 17 5.48 -5.65 -1.17
C ASP A 17 6.51 -6.69 -0.73
N TYR A 18 7.78 -6.51 -1.11
CA TYR A 18 8.85 -7.44 -0.73
C TYR A 18 9.02 -7.55 0.79
N LYS A 19 8.70 -6.49 1.56
CA LYS A 19 8.77 -6.49 3.02
C LYS A 19 7.71 -7.43 3.61
N ILE A 20 6.51 -7.45 3.01
CA ILE A 20 5.45 -8.39 3.38
C ILE A 20 5.88 -9.82 3.06
N THR A 21 6.41 -10.06 1.85
CA THR A 21 6.91 -11.40 1.47
C THR A 21 7.95 -11.91 2.45
N LYS A 22 8.95 -11.08 2.81
CA LYS A 22 9.98 -11.46 3.78
C LYS A 22 9.42 -11.77 5.17
N CYS A 23 8.49 -10.95 5.68
CA CYS A 23 7.86 -11.22 6.97
C CYS A 23 7.02 -12.51 6.92
N TYR A 24 6.35 -12.78 5.79
CA TYR A 24 5.56 -13.99 5.62
C TYR A 24 6.45 -15.25 5.58
N GLU A 25 7.53 -15.22 4.80
CA GLU A 25 8.53 -16.31 4.76
C GLU A 25 9.12 -16.58 6.15
N ALA A 26 9.55 -15.52 6.86
CA ALA A 26 10.08 -15.64 8.22
C ALA A 26 9.04 -16.24 9.19
N SER A 27 7.79 -15.78 9.14
CA SER A 27 6.71 -16.30 9.97
C SER A 27 6.45 -17.79 9.72
N LEU A 28 6.50 -18.24 8.47
CA LEU A 28 6.28 -19.65 8.11
C LEU A 28 7.44 -20.54 8.57
N MET A 29 8.66 -20.01 8.61
CA MET A 29 9.86 -20.71 9.05
C MET A 29 10.09 -20.62 10.57
N GLY A 30 9.27 -19.85 11.29
CA GLY A 30 9.46 -19.61 12.72
C GLY A 30 10.64 -18.69 13.04
N TYR A 31 11.07 -17.87 12.07
CA TYR A 31 12.12 -16.88 12.26
C TYR A 31 11.56 -15.57 12.80
N GLU A 32 12.47 -14.77 13.36
CA GLU A 32 12.16 -13.39 13.73
C GLU A 32 11.75 -12.59 12.49
N LEU A 33 10.73 -11.75 12.65
CA LEU A 33 10.23 -10.92 11.57
C LEU A 33 11.26 -9.82 11.24
N PRO A 34 11.71 -9.69 9.98
CA PRO A 34 12.72 -8.71 9.59
C PRO A 34 12.21 -7.26 9.58
N TYR A 35 10.89 -7.06 9.70
CA TYR A 35 10.25 -5.75 9.79
C TYR A 35 9.08 -5.82 10.77
N ASP A 36 8.74 -4.68 11.38
CA ASP A 36 7.51 -4.53 12.15
C ASP A 36 6.29 -4.65 11.23
N LEU A 37 5.56 -5.76 11.37
CA LEU A 37 4.41 -6.06 10.53
C LEU A 37 3.21 -5.13 10.83
N GLN A 38 3.07 -4.65 12.07
CA GLN A 38 1.99 -3.73 12.44
C GLN A 38 2.22 -2.35 11.85
N GLU A 39 3.44 -1.82 11.97
CA GLU A 39 3.80 -0.54 11.37
C GLU A 39 3.70 -0.61 9.83
N LEU A 40 4.24 -1.66 9.23
CA LEU A 40 4.17 -1.89 7.79
C LEU A 40 2.73 -1.98 7.30
N HIS A 41 1.87 -2.71 8.02
CA HIS A 41 0.45 -2.80 7.70
C HIS A 41 -0.22 -1.43 7.76
N LYS A 42 0.02 -0.65 8.84
CA LYS A 42 -0.57 0.69 9.02
C LYS A 42 -0.20 1.64 7.89
N VAL A 43 1.08 1.69 7.51
CA VAL A 43 1.55 2.53 6.40
C VAL A 43 0.89 2.11 5.08
N ARG A 44 0.90 0.82 4.77
CA ARG A 44 0.31 0.29 3.54
C ARG A 44 -1.20 0.52 3.48
N GLN A 45 -1.90 0.43 4.61
CA GLN A 45 -3.33 0.72 4.67
C GLN A 45 -3.60 2.21 4.41
N GLY A 46 -2.82 3.11 5.00
CA GLY A 46 -2.93 4.55 4.72
C GLY A 46 -2.72 4.91 3.25
N LEU A 47 -1.81 4.21 2.55
CA LEU A 47 -1.63 4.38 1.10
C LEU A 47 -2.88 3.93 0.33
N ARG A 48 -3.46 2.77 0.66
CA ARG A 48 -4.70 2.27 0.04
C ARG A 48 -5.86 3.23 0.26
N ASP A 49 -6.03 3.71 1.49
CA ASP A 49 -7.10 4.64 1.83
C ASP A 49 -7.00 5.93 1.00
N ARG A 50 -5.77 6.43 0.81
CA ARG A 50 -5.51 7.62 -0.02
C ARG A 50 -5.74 7.36 -1.51
N ILE A 51 -5.33 6.20 -2.03
CA ILE A 51 -5.62 5.78 -3.41
C ILE A 51 -7.13 5.75 -3.63
N ASN A 52 -7.87 5.04 -2.77
CA ASN A 52 -9.32 4.90 -2.88
C ASN A 52 -10.02 6.26 -2.82
N GLY A 53 -9.60 7.14 -1.91
CA GLY A 53 -10.14 8.50 -1.82
C GLY A 53 -9.93 9.31 -3.11
N LEU A 54 -8.74 9.24 -3.70
CA LEU A 54 -8.43 9.93 -4.97
C LEU A 54 -9.16 9.32 -6.17
N GLU A 55 -9.30 7.99 -6.22
CA GLU A 55 -10.04 7.30 -7.27
C GLU A 55 -11.54 7.64 -7.21
N ASN A 56 -12.12 7.72 -6.01
CA ASN A 56 -13.50 8.17 -5.82
C ASN A 56 -13.72 9.61 -6.29
N VAL A 57 -12.82 10.53 -5.92
CA VAL A 57 -12.89 11.93 -6.40
C VAL A 57 -12.80 11.99 -7.93
N LEU A 58 -11.87 11.24 -8.53
CA LEU A 58 -11.71 11.20 -9.97
C LEU A 58 -12.96 10.64 -10.66
N SER A 59 -13.54 9.57 -10.12
CA SER A 59 -14.76 8.94 -10.63
C SER A 59 -15.95 9.91 -10.57
N ASN A 60 -16.13 10.60 -9.44
CA ASN A 60 -17.21 11.58 -9.28
C ASN A 60 -17.10 12.74 -10.28
N ILE A 61 -15.89 13.20 -10.59
CA ILE A 61 -15.66 14.27 -11.58
C ILE A 61 -15.93 13.79 -13.00
N GLN A 62 -15.68 12.50 -13.30
CA GLN A 62 -15.88 11.94 -14.65
C GLN A 62 -17.34 11.54 -14.94
N ASN A 63 -18.15 11.37 -13.91
CA ASN A 63 -19.57 10.99 -13.99
C ASN A 63 -20.52 12.20 -13.83
N GLN A 64 -19.98 13.42 -13.82
CA GLN A 64 -20.72 14.69 -13.90
C GLN A 64 -20.57 15.30 -15.29
#